data_AF-A0A517YCX3-F1
#
_entry.id   AF-A0A517YCX3-F1
#
_cell.length_a   1.000
_cell.length_b   1.000
_cell.length_c   1.000
_cell.angle_alpha   90.00
_cell.angle_beta   90.00
_cell.angle_gamma   90.00
#
_symmetry.space_group_name_H-M   'P 1'
#
loop_
_entity.id
_entity.type
_entity.pdbx_description
1 polymer ?
#
loop_
_entity_poly.entity_id
_entity_poly.type
_entity_poly.pdbx_seq_one_letter_code
_entity_poly.pdbx_strand_id
1 'polypeptide(L)'
;MAYWLLTGATGLLGQYLLRDLLLRGERVCVLTRSSRHRTPQQRIEALFPRWENELGYRLPRPVILTGELTEPDLGLTVADQQWLKRNVTGVLHSAASLSFTAESNGEPYRTNVEGTRNLLELCHQLALRRFCHISTAYVFGLNCGRFWEDEFDVGQTPANEYERSKIESEKMVRAASFLDSVTVLRPSIIVGDSQSGFTSTYHGFYAPLQLICTLIKQGVNDLSPDILERFQLSGTDRKNFVPVDWVSQAAVRIITNARSTGRTFHLTHPTATTMLTLWEAWATAIMRAADVAASNTRPTSANQSVDSIEQFLKTQLDMYRSYWRDDPDFDSSNTQAFTLGLRCPKLDVAQLVRLCEVAMSTRFGMGALGGLPVPPAANGFLPTEIATSSATDDRALVTVELIGTHGTAWQLPLTNFRTTLNAEPNCQGVTVRLASDTWRGIATGQVTSQQAISAGQVWIESQHQPDSGWSAWLQQLILAHVG
;
A
#
# COMPACT_ATOMS: atom_id res chain seq x y z
N MET A 1 6.84 10.82 -28.31
CA MET A 1 6.41 9.72 -27.40
C MET A 1 4.90 9.77 -27.25
N ALA A 2 4.25 8.62 -27.36
CA ALA A 2 2.80 8.48 -27.23
C ALA A 2 2.36 8.33 -25.77
N TYR A 3 1.06 8.48 -25.52
CA TYR A 3 0.44 8.43 -24.20
C TYR A 3 -0.18 7.06 -23.90
N TRP A 4 -0.19 6.70 -22.62
CA TRP A 4 -1.10 5.70 -22.05
C TRP A 4 -2.39 6.38 -21.59
N LEU A 5 -3.56 5.83 -21.94
CA LEU A 5 -4.83 6.21 -21.34
C LEU A 5 -5.05 5.36 -20.06
N LEU A 6 -5.04 6.00 -18.90
CA LEU A 6 -5.31 5.38 -17.61
C LEU A 6 -6.72 5.75 -17.12
N THR A 7 -7.55 4.74 -16.88
CA THR A 7 -8.84 4.93 -16.18
C THR A 7 -8.70 4.59 -14.71
N GLY A 8 -9.46 5.26 -13.83
CA GLY A 8 -9.47 4.91 -12.40
C GLY A 8 -8.30 5.50 -11.61
N ALA A 9 -7.62 6.53 -12.16
CA ALA A 9 -6.46 7.18 -11.55
C ALA A 9 -6.71 7.75 -10.13
N THR A 10 -7.97 7.98 -9.74
CA THR A 10 -8.33 8.46 -8.39
C THR A 10 -8.61 7.34 -7.38
N GLY A 11 -8.57 6.06 -7.80
CA GLY A 11 -8.67 4.90 -6.91
C GLY A 11 -7.33 4.54 -6.26
N LEU A 12 -7.36 3.61 -5.30
CA LEU A 12 -6.14 3.18 -4.58
C LEU A 12 -5.05 2.66 -5.53
N LEU A 13 -5.33 1.66 -6.36
CA LEU A 13 -4.32 1.17 -7.30
C LEU A 13 -4.02 2.20 -8.40
N GLY A 14 -5.04 2.87 -8.93
CA GLY A 14 -4.88 3.81 -10.05
C GLY A 14 -3.97 4.99 -9.76
N GLN A 15 -3.99 5.54 -8.54
CA GLN A 15 -3.08 6.63 -8.16
C GLN A 15 -1.61 6.15 -8.13
N TYR A 16 -1.37 4.91 -7.67
CA TYR A 16 -0.03 4.31 -7.68
C TYR A 16 0.42 4.01 -9.11
N LEU A 17 -0.46 3.47 -9.96
CA LEU A 17 -0.17 3.24 -11.38
C LEU A 17 0.21 4.55 -12.09
N LEU A 18 -0.53 5.64 -11.82
CA LEU A 18 -0.20 6.96 -12.34
C LEU A 18 1.20 7.40 -11.89
N ARG A 19 1.49 7.33 -10.58
CA ARG A 19 2.81 7.67 -10.02
C ARG A 19 3.93 6.87 -10.69
N ASP A 20 3.80 5.56 -10.76
CA ASP A 20 4.87 4.66 -11.23
C ASP A 20 5.08 4.75 -12.74
N LEU A 21 4.03 5.02 -13.53
CA LEU A 21 4.16 5.35 -14.94
C LEU A 21 4.96 6.65 -15.13
N LEU A 22 4.60 7.71 -14.39
CA LEU A 22 5.27 9.01 -14.49
C LEU A 22 6.74 8.94 -14.04
N LEU A 23 7.03 8.19 -12.98
CA LEU A 23 8.40 7.93 -12.51
C LEU A 23 9.26 7.20 -13.55
N ARG A 24 8.63 6.36 -14.39
CA ARG A 24 9.30 5.69 -15.52
C ARG A 24 9.50 6.59 -16.74
N GLY A 25 9.02 7.82 -16.71
CA GLY A 25 9.05 8.75 -17.84
C GLY A 25 7.96 8.49 -18.88
N GLU A 26 6.96 7.65 -18.58
CA GLU A 26 5.82 7.44 -19.47
C GLU A 26 4.91 8.67 -19.48
N ARG A 27 4.32 8.97 -20.64
CA ARG A 27 3.31 10.03 -20.77
C ARG A 27 1.95 9.44 -20.48
N VAL A 28 1.21 10.03 -19.54
CA VAL A 28 -0.09 9.50 -19.11
C VAL A 28 -1.20 10.52 -19.39
N CYS A 29 -2.31 10.01 -19.92
CA CYS A 29 -3.58 10.70 -20.03
C CYS A 29 -4.56 9.99 -19.09
N VAL A 30 -5.27 10.73 -18.25
CA VAL A 30 -6.23 10.17 -17.29
C VAL A 30 -7.64 10.57 -17.65
N LEU A 31 -8.57 9.62 -17.58
CA LEU A 31 -10.01 9.88 -17.63
C LEU A 31 -10.50 10.06 -16.20
N THR A 32 -11.10 11.22 -15.88
CA THR A 32 -11.59 11.51 -14.53
C THR A 32 -12.88 12.31 -14.57
N ARG A 33 -13.85 11.88 -13.77
CA ARG A 33 -15.12 12.58 -13.58
C ARG A 33 -15.02 13.70 -12.56
N SER A 34 -15.91 14.68 -12.69
CA SER A 34 -16.16 15.68 -11.64
C SER A 34 -16.74 15.01 -10.39
N SER A 35 -16.60 15.68 -9.25
CA SER A 35 -17.34 15.34 -8.03
C SER A 35 -18.06 16.57 -7.52
N ARG A 36 -19.00 16.40 -6.58
CA ARG A 36 -19.84 17.49 -6.03
C ARG A 36 -19.04 18.75 -5.62
N HIS A 37 -17.80 18.57 -5.17
CA HIS A 37 -16.97 19.66 -4.62
C HIS A 37 -15.64 19.87 -5.34
N ARG A 38 -15.29 19.05 -6.34
CA ARG A 38 -13.98 19.12 -7.00
C ARG A 38 -14.08 18.82 -8.49
N THR A 39 -13.42 19.64 -9.30
CA THR A 39 -13.21 19.40 -10.74
C THR A 39 -12.25 18.22 -10.96
N PRO A 40 -12.23 17.62 -12.17
CA PRO A 40 -11.27 16.55 -12.50
C PRO A 40 -9.82 16.97 -12.27
N GLN A 41 -9.48 18.22 -12.62
CA GLN A 41 -8.15 18.81 -12.41
C GLN A 41 -7.80 18.84 -10.92
N GLN A 42 -8.70 19.33 -10.08
CA GLN A 42 -8.49 19.36 -8.63
C GLN A 42 -8.38 17.97 -8.01
N ARG A 43 -9.13 16.99 -8.53
CA ARG A 43 -9.09 15.60 -8.05
C ARG A 43 -7.74 14.95 -8.36
N ILE A 44 -7.21 15.16 -9.56
CA ILE A 44 -5.91 14.61 -9.96
C ILE A 44 -4.77 15.37 -9.29
N GLU A 45 -4.82 16.70 -9.24
CA GLU A 45 -3.77 17.51 -8.60
C GLU A 45 -3.63 17.16 -7.11
N ALA A 46 -4.72 16.84 -6.43
CA ALA A 46 -4.71 16.44 -5.01
C ALA A 46 -3.93 15.13 -4.74
N LEU A 47 -3.59 14.34 -5.76
CA LEU A 47 -2.82 13.10 -5.59
C LEU A 47 -1.31 13.36 -5.45
N PHE A 48 -0.81 14.45 -6.06
CA PHE A 48 0.62 14.72 -6.20
C PHE A 48 1.35 15.16 -4.92
N PRO A 49 0.79 16.02 -4.04
CA PRO A 49 1.53 16.58 -2.91
C PRO A 49 2.21 15.52 -2.02
N ARG A 50 1.53 14.40 -1.77
CA ARG A 50 2.10 13.29 -0.98
C ARG A 50 3.37 12.74 -1.65
N TRP A 51 3.26 12.36 -2.93
CA TRP A 51 4.38 11.77 -3.66
C TRP A 51 5.51 12.76 -3.89
N GLU A 52 5.20 14.01 -4.21
CA GLU A 52 6.24 15.04 -4.45
C GLU A 52 7.00 15.39 -3.18
N ASN A 53 6.32 15.39 -2.03
CA ASN A 53 6.97 15.53 -0.72
C ASN A 53 7.88 14.34 -0.42
N GLU A 54 7.43 13.11 -0.69
CA GLU A 54 8.23 11.89 -0.51
C GLU A 54 9.44 11.84 -1.45
N LEU A 55 9.28 12.30 -2.69
CA LEU A 55 10.33 12.27 -3.73
C LEU A 55 11.30 13.45 -3.66
N GLY A 56 10.90 14.58 -3.06
CA GLY A 56 11.68 15.81 -3.03
C GLY A 56 11.70 16.58 -4.35
N TYR A 57 10.91 16.20 -5.34
CA TYR A 57 10.79 16.90 -6.63
C TYR A 57 9.39 16.77 -7.23
N ARG A 58 9.08 17.65 -8.18
CA ARG A 58 7.78 17.64 -8.87
C ARG A 58 7.70 16.59 -9.96
N LEU A 59 6.61 15.82 -9.96
CA LEU A 59 6.33 14.85 -11.01
C LEU A 59 5.72 15.53 -12.25
N PRO A 60 5.98 15.01 -13.46
CA PRO A 60 5.27 15.46 -14.65
C PRO A 60 3.75 15.30 -14.47
N ARG A 61 2.97 16.30 -14.89
CA ARG A 61 1.51 16.22 -14.80
C ARG A 61 0.93 15.45 -16.00
N PRO A 62 -0.09 14.59 -15.80
CA PRO A 62 -0.76 13.91 -16.90
C PRO A 62 -1.67 14.88 -17.68
N VAL A 63 -2.07 14.47 -18.88
CA VAL A 63 -3.22 15.08 -19.56
C VAL A 63 -4.49 14.60 -18.86
N ILE A 64 -5.41 15.51 -18.56
CA ILE A 64 -6.63 15.20 -17.80
C ILE A 64 -7.83 15.40 -18.72
N LEU A 65 -8.55 14.32 -19.01
CA LEU A 65 -9.81 14.33 -19.74
C LEU A 65 -10.98 14.20 -18.78
N THR A 66 -11.98 15.06 -18.96
CA THR A 66 -13.23 15.00 -18.22
C THR A 66 -14.14 13.97 -18.87
N GLY A 67 -14.52 12.94 -18.13
CA GLY A 67 -15.45 11.93 -18.63
C GLY A 67 -15.83 10.90 -17.57
N GLU A 68 -16.80 10.07 -17.91
CA GLU A 68 -17.37 9.04 -17.05
C GLU A 68 -17.52 7.74 -17.86
N LEU A 69 -17.11 6.62 -17.28
CA LEU A 69 -17.08 5.35 -18.00
C LEU A 69 -18.47 4.87 -18.41
N THR A 70 -19.49 5.20 -17.62
CA THR A 70 -20.86 4.75 -17.81
C THR A 70 -21.62 5.56 -18.86
N GLU A 71 -21.02 6.62 -19.40
CA GLU A 71 -21.63 7.46 -20.44
C GLU A 71 -21.21 7.00 -21.85
N PRO A 72 -22.06 7.21 -22.88
CA PRO A 72 -21.67 7.04 -24.28
C PRO A 72 -20.41 7.83 -24.62
N ASP A 73 -19.51 7.22 -25.40
CA ASP A 73 -18.17 7.77 -25.72
C ASP A 73 -17.39 8.27 -24.49
N LEU A 74 -17.69 7.72 -23.31
CA LEU A 74 -17.16 8.10 -22.01
C LEU A 74 -17.45 9.55 -21.60
N GLY A 75 -18.45 10.20 -22.21
CA GLY A 75 -18.74 11.62 -22.03
C GLY A 75 -17.69 12.56 -22.62
N LEU A 76 -16.82 12.05 -23.51
CA LEU A 76 -15.74 12.81 -24.14
C LEU A 76 -16.25 13.69 -25.27
N THR A 77 -15.67 14.89 -25.39
CA THR A 77 -15.94 15.74 -26.55
C THR A 77 -15.30 15.15 -27.81
N VAL A 78 -15.79 15.55 -28.99
CA VAL A 78 -15.16 15.16 -30.27
C VAL A 78 -13.69 15.58 -30.32
N ALA A 79 -13.34 16.73 -29.74
CA ALA A 79 -11.95 17.18 -29.67
C ALA A 79 -11.08 16.24 -28.82
N ASP A 80 -11.58 15.78 -27.67
CA ASP A 80 -10.89 14.83 -26.81
C ASP A 80 -10.71 13.48 -27.50
N GLN A 81 -11.75 12.98 -28.18
CA GLN A 81 -11.68 11.75 -28.97
C GLN A 81 -10.63 11.84 -30.09
N GLN A 82 -10.58 12.97 -30.82
CA GLN A 82 -9.55 13.20 -31.85
C GLN A 82 -8.15 13.30 -31.24
N TRP A 83 -8.02 13.91 -30.07
CA TRP A 83 -6.74 13.95 -29.36
C TRP A 83 -6.30 12.55 -28.95
N LEU A 84 -7.19 11.74 -28.38
CA LEU A 84 -6.91 10.35 -28.01
C LEU A 84 -6.44 9.53 -29.21
N LYS A 85 -7.16 9.60 -30.33
CA LYS A 85 -6.83 8.89 -31.58
C LYS A 85 -5.42 9.22 -32.10
N ARG A 86 -4.95 10.46 -31.92
CA ARG A 86 -3.64 10.92 -32.41
C ARG A 86 -2.50 10.63 -31.44
N ASN A 87 -2.77 10.59 -30.13
CA ASN A 87 -1.74 10.65 -29.10
C ASN A 87 -1.64 9.40 -28.24
N VAL A 88 -2.71 8.61 -28.10
CA VAL A 88 -2.73 7.42 -27.25
C VAL A 88 -2.37 6.17 -28.04
N THR A 89 -1.54 5.32 -27.45
CA THR A 89 -1.10 4.05 -28.06
C THR A 89 -1.44 2.82 -27.24
N GLY A 90 -1.88 3.00 -26.00
CA GLY A 90 -2.30 1.90 -25.15
C GLY A 90 -3.25 2.37 -24.06
N VAL A 91 -4.13 1.47 -23.65
CA VAL A 91 -5.09 1.69 -22.58
C VAL A 91 -4.70 0.84 -21.38
N LEU A 92 -4.68 1.44 -20.19
CA LEU A 92 -4.57 0.77 -18.91
C LEU A 92 -5.89 0.96 -18.15
N HIS A 93 -6.75 -0.04 -18.23
CA HIS A 93 -8.07 0.01 -17.62
C HIS A 93 -8.03 -0.52 -16.17
N SER A 94 -7.89 0.39 -15.20
CA SER A 94 -7.89 0.10 -13.76
C SER A 94 -9.16 0.54 -13.02
N ALA A 95 -10.10 1.19 -13.69
CA ALA A 95 -11.32 1.65 -13.03
C ALA A 95 -12.22 0.47 -12.70
N ALA A 96 -12.60 0.36 -11.44
CA ALA A 96 -13.60 -0.59 -10.97
C ALA A 96 -14.29 -0.04 -9.73
N SER A 97 -15.57 -0.37 -9.60
CA SER A 97 -16.33 -0.27 -8.36
C SER A 97 -16.15 -1.55 -7.55
N LEU A 98 -15.84 -1.38 -6.27
CA LEU A 98 -15.66 -2.47 -5.30
C LEU A 98 -16.93 -2.73 -4.47
N SER A 99 -18.09 -2.22 -4.91
CA SER A 99 -19.35 -2.43 -4.20
C SER A 99 -19.73 -3.91 -4.17
N PHE A 100 -20.05 -4.43 -2.98
CA PHE A 100 -20.49 -5.82 -2.77
C PHE A 100 -22.01 -5.97 -2.72
N THR A 101 -22.74 -4.86 -2.54
CA THR A 101 -24.20 -4.84 -2.57
C THR A 101 -24.63 -4.51 -3.99
N ALA A 102 -25.11 -5.52 -4.73
CA ALA A 102 -25.76 -5.29 -6.00
C ALA A 102 -27.13 -4.66 -5.76
N GLU A 103 -27.30 -3.43 -6.25
CA GLU A 103 -28.62 -3.02 -6.71
C GLU A 103 -28.83 -3.69 -8.08
N SER A 104 -30.02 -4.18 -8.38
CA SER A 104 -30.31 -5.03 -9.53
C SER A 104 -29.97 -4.43 -10.91
N ASN A 105 -29.62 -3.14 -10.98
CA ASN A 105 -29.05 -2.41 -12.11
C ASN A 105 -27.95 -1.38 -11.69
N GLY A 106 -27.32 -1.57 -10.53
CA GLY A 106 -26.41 -0.60 -9.92
C GLY A 106 -24.95 -1.02 -9.91
N GLU A 107 -24.21 -0.49 -8.95
CA GLU A 107 -22.82 -0.91 -8.72
C GLU A 107 -22.80 -2.36 -8.21
N PRO A 108 -21.81 -3.20 -8.61
CA PRO A 108 -20.63 -2.87 -9.39
C PRO A 108 -20.78 -3.01 -10.91
N TYR A 109 -21.87 -3.59 -11.44
CA TYR A 109 -22.03 -3.90 -12.87
C TYR A 109 -21.99 -2.67 -13.77
N ARG A 110 -22.61 -1.57 -13.34
CA ARG A 110 -22.63 -0.34 -14.12
C ARG A 110 -21.21 0.17 -14.41
N THR A 111 -20.33 0.22 -13.40
CA THR A 111 -18.94 0.64 -13.63
C THR A 111 -18.11 -0.46 -14.28
N ASN A 112 -18.20 -1.69 -13.78
CA ASN A 112 -17.26 -2.75 -14.12
C ASN A 112 -17.58 -3.41 -15.47
N VAL A 113 -18.85 -3.59 -15.82
CA VAL A 113 -19.28 -4.25 -17.05
C VAL A 113 -19.64 -3.22 -18.11
N GLU A 114 -20.59 -2.33 -17.82
CA GLU A 114 -21.01 -1.31 -18.80
C GLU A 114 -19.89 -0.31 -19.08
N GLY A 115 -19.20 0.16 -18.05
CA GLY A 115 -18.03 1.02 -18.23
C GLY A 115 -16.89 0.39 -19.03
N THR A 116 -16.67 -0.93 -18.87
CA THR A 116 -15.71 -1.67 -19.71
C THR A 116 -16.19 -1.75 -21.15
N ARG A 117 -17.49 -2.00 -21.38
CA ARG A 117 -18.08 -2.05 -22.73
C ARG A 117 -17.91 -0.74 -23.47
N ASN A 118 -18.32 0.37 -22.84
CA ASN A 118 -18.20 1.71 -23.43
C ASN A 118 -16.74 2.04 -23.77
N LEU A 119 -15.80 1.66 -22.90
CA LEU A 119 -14.38 1.88 -23.16
C LEU A 119 -13.89 1.04 -24.35
N LEU A 120 -14.31 -0.22 -24.47
CA LEU A 120 -13.97 -1.07 -25.61
C LEU A 120 -14.57 -0.52 -26.91
N GLU A 121 -15.80 -0.03 -26.89
CA GLU A 121 -16.45 0.61 -28.04
C GLU A 121 -15.68 1.85 -28.49
N LEU A 122 -15.30 2.73 -27.55
CA LEU A 122 -14.44 3.88 -27.86
C LEU A 122 -13.08 3.44 -28.43
N CYS A 123 -12.45 2.42 -27.84
CA CYS A 123 -11.18 1.89 -28.35
C CYS A 123 -11.32 1.38 -29.80
N HIS A 124 -12.43 0.70 -30.10
CA HIS A 124 -12.72 0.22 -31.45
C HIS A 124 -12.86 1.39 -32.44
N GLN A 125 -13.67 2.39 -32.11
CA GLN A 125 -13.88 3.58 -32.94
C GLN A 125 -12.58 4.37 -33.20
N LEU A 126 -11.73 4.48 -32.18
CA LEU A 126 -10.47 5.24 -32.24
C LEU A 126 -9.30 4.40 -32.76
N ALA A 127 -9.52 3.12 -33.10
CA ALA A 127 -8.49 2.17 -33.51
C ALA A 127 -7.35 2.00 -32.47
N LEU A 128 -7.68 2.06 -31.18
CA LEU A 128 -6.77 1.75 -30.07
C LEU A 128 -6.76 0.24 -29.85
N ARG A 129 -5.63 -0.41 -30.18
CA ARG A 129 -5.55 -1.88 -30.26
C ARG A 129 -4.77 -2.56 -29.14
N ARG A 130 -4.04 -1.79 -28.32
CA ARG A 130 -3.28 -2.30 -27.18
C ARG A 130 -4.04 -2.03 -25.89
N PHE A 131 -4.44 -3.09 -25.21
CA PHE A 131 -5.29 -2.98 -24.02
C PHE A 131 -4.71 -3.78 -22.85
N CYS A 132 -4.53 -3.10 -21.71
CA CYS A 132 -4.14 -3.71 -20.44
C CYS A 132 -5.33 -3.62 -19.49
N HIS A 133 -5.82 -4.75 -19.01
CA HIS A 133 -6.98 -4.82 -18.12
C HIS A 133 -6.56 -5.22 -16.70
N ILE A 134 -6.88 -4.40 -15.71
CA ILE A 134 -6.80 -4.80 -14.30
C ILE A 134 -8.07 -5.61 -13.97
N SER A 135 -7.89 -6.92 -13.85
CA SER A 135 -8.89 -7.87 -13.39
C SER A 135 -8.69 -8.18 -11.91
N THR A 136 -8.90 -9.44 -11.49
CA THR A 136 -8.66 -9.92 -10.13
C THR A 136 -8.23 -11.38 -10.15
N ALA A 137 -7.43 -11.81 -9.17
CA ALA A 137 -7.09 -13.23 -9.00
C ALA A 137 -8.33 -14.09 -8.71
N TYR A 138 -9.39 -13.49 -8.15
CA TYR A 138 -10.63 -14.17 -7.76
C TYR A 138 -11.61 -14.43 -8.93
N VAL A 139 -11.17 -14.34 -10.19
CA VAL A 139 -11.99 -14.70 -11.36
C VAL A 139 -12.35 -16.19 -11.43
N PHE A 140 -11.75 -17.02 -10.58
CA PHE A 140 -12.08 -18.44 -10.41
C PHE A 140 -13.19 -18.70 -9.39
N GLY A 141 -13.73 -17.64 -8.76
CA GLY A 141 -14.88 -17.70 -7.87
C GLY A 141 -14.75 -18.74 -6.75
N LEU A 142 -15.77 -19.59 -6.64
CA LEU A 142 -15.87 -20.62 -5.61
C LEU A 142 -15.01 -21.86 -5.88
N ASN A 143 -14.23 -21.92 -6.95
CA ASN A 143 -13.39 -23.08 -7.20
C ASN A 143 -12.18 -23.12 -6.24
N CYS A 144 -11.68 -24.32 -5.95
CA CYS A 144 -10.52 -24.57 -5.09
C CYS A 144 -9.42 -25.31 -5.85
N GLY A 145 -8.22 -25.39 -5.26
CA GLY A 145 -7.05 -25.99 -5.88
C GLY A 145 -6.04 -24.94 -6.33
N ARG A 146 -5.28 -25.25 -7.39
CA ARG A 146 -4.30 -24.35 -7.98
C ARG A 146 -4.79 -23.85 -9.33
N PHE A 147 -4.67 -22.54 -9.58
CA PHE A 147 -5.01 -21.92 -10.86
C PHE A 147 -3.80 -21.30 -11.52
N TRP A 148 -3.65 -21.58 -12.81
CA TRP A 148 -2.59 -21.06 -13.67
C TRP A 148 -2.99 -19.72 -14.30
N GLU A 149 -1.98 -18.93 -14.68
CA GLU A 149 -2.22 -17.60 -15.25
C GLU A 149 -2.93 -17.66 -16.60
N ASP A 150 -2.69 -18.71 -17.39
CA ASP A 150 -3.32 -18.95 -18.69
C ASP A 150 -4.74 -19.53 -18.60
N GLU A 151 -5.20 -19.91 -17.40
CA GLU A 151 -6.57 -20.37 -17.18
C GLU A 151 -7.56 -19.22 -17.05
N PHE A 152 -8.74 -19.41 -17.64
CA PHE A 152 -9.89 -18.53 -17.51
C PHE A 152 -11.18 -19.26 -17.94
N ASP A 153 -12.31 -18.88 -17.34
CA ASP A 153 -13.63 -19.41 -17.67
C ASP A 153 -13.74 -20.94 -17.58
N VAL A 154 -13.33 -21.48 -16.44
CA VAL A 154 -13.26 -22.92 -16.13
C VAL A 154 -14.56 -23.47 -15.54
N GLY A 155 -15.71 -22.81 -15.80
CA GLY A 155 -17.01 -23.19 -15.23
C GLY A 155 -17.21 -22.80 -13.77
N GLN A 156 -16.52 -21.75 -13.31
CA GLN A 156 -16.61 -21.27 -11.93
C GLN A 156 -17.97 -20.64 -11.58
N THR A 157 -18.35 -20.75 -10.31
CA THR A 157 -19.45 -19.98 -9.72
C THR A 157 -18.88 -18.76 -8.98
N PRO A 158 -19.27 -17.51 -9.29
CA PRO A 158 -18.78 -16.33 -8.57
C PRO A 158 -19.15 -16.37 -7.08
N ALA A 159 -18.26 -15.95 -6.19
CA ALA A 159 -18.53 -15.92 -4.74
C ALA A 159 -19.33 -14.68 -4.31
N ASN A 160 -19.30 -13.62 -5.11
CA ASN A 160 -20.03 -12.37 -4.89
C ASN A 160 -20.24 -11.61 -6.22
N GLU A 161 -21.03 -10.53 -6.16
CA GLU A 161 -21.40 -9.72 -7.33
C GLU A 161 -20.23 -8.91 -7.91
N TYR A 162 -19.24 -8.56 -7.08
CA TYR A 162 -18.00 -7.96 -7.56
C TYR A 162 -17.22 -8.94 -8.45
N GLU A 163 -17.00 -10.17 -7.98
CA GLU A 163 -16.32 -11.21 -8.76
C GLU A 163 -17.07 -11.52 -10.06
N ARG A 164 -18.41 -11.63 -10.02
CA ARG A 164 -19.20 -11.81 -11.23
C ARG A 164 -18.94 -10.68 -12.24
N SER A 165 -19.00 -9.43 -11.78
CA SER A 165 -18.75 -8.27 -12.64
C SER A 165 -17.34 -8.26 -13.27
N LYS A 166 -16.32 -8.74 -12.52
CA LYS A 166 -14.93 -8.85 -13.02
C LYS A 166 -14.74 -10.00 -13.99
N ILE A 167 -15.39 -11.13 -13.76
CA ILE A 167 -15.41 -12.27 -14.69
C ILE A 167 -16.04 -11.82 -16.01
N GLU A 168 -17.19 -11.16 -15.96
CA GLU A 168 -17.88 -10.65 -17.15
C GLU A 168 -17.06 -9.59 -17.90
N SER A 169 -16.44 -8.63 -17.18
CA SER A 169 -15.59 -7.63 -17.80
C SER A 169 -14.36 -8.26 -18.48
N GLU A 170 -13.72 -9.24 -17.84
CA GLU A 170 -12.56 -9.92 -18.42
C GLU A 170 -12.94 -10.77 -19.64
N LYS A 171 -14.09 -11.47 -19.60
CA LYS A 171 -14.64 -12.19 -20.77
C LYS A 171 -14.83 -11.25 -21.95
N MET A 172 -15.42 -10.08 -21.71
CA MET A 172 -15.68 -9.09 -22.73
C MET A 172 -14.39 -8.55 -23.36
N VAL A 173 -13.39 -8.21 -22.53
CA VAL A 173 -12.10 -7.71 -23.02
C VAL A 173 -11.37 -8.80 -23.83
N ARG A 174 -11.39 -10.06 -23.37
CA ARG A 174 -10.75 -11.17 -24.10
C ARG A 174 -11.44 -11.49 -25.43
N ALA A 175 -12.76 -11.30 -25.51
CA ALA A 175 -13.54 -11.55 -26.72
C ALA A 175 -13.45 -10.40 -27.77
N ALA A 176 -12.85 -9.27 -27.43
CA ALA A 176 -12.75 -8.11 -28.30
C ALA A 176 -11.73 -8.33 -29.44
N SER A 177 -12.20 -8.85 -30.57
CA SER A 177 -11.38 -9.28 -31.71
C SER A 177 -10.63 -8.16 -32.44
N PHE A 178 -10.97 -6.88 -32.20
CA PHE A 178 -10.28 -5.74 -32.81
C PHE A 178 -8.98 -5.36 -32.09
N LEU A 179 -8.77 -5.88 -30.88
CA LEU A 179 -7.55 -5.68 -30.12
C LEU A 179 -6.45 -6.60 -30.69
N ASP A 180 -5.29 -6.04 -31.00
CA ASP A 180 -4.14 -6.84 -31.45
C ASP A 180 -3.60 -7.69 -30.29
N SER A 181 -3.78 -7.20 -29.05
CA SER A 181 -3.33 -7.88 -27.85
C SER A 181 -4.00 -7.37 -26.57
N VAL A 182 -4.26 -8.31 -25.67
CA VAL A 182 -4.78 -8.05 -24.34
C VAL A 182 -3.79 -8.54 -23.30
N THR A 183 -3.30 -7.65 -22.45
CA THR A 183 -2.55 -8.03 -21.24
C THR A 183 -3.49 -7.94 -20.04
N VAL A 184 -3.64 -9.05 -19.30
CA VAL A 184 -4.52 -9.10 -18.13
C VAL A 184 -3.67 -9.17 -16.86
N LEU A 185 -3.93 -8.26 -15.92
CA LEU A 185 -3.29 -8.23 -14.61
C LEU A 185 -4.33 -8.56 -13.55
N ARG A 186 -4.11 -9.63 -12.79
CA ARG A 186 -5.03 -10.17 -11.78
C ARG A 186 -4.44 -10.02 -10.39
N PRO A 187 -4.54 -8.85 -9.74
CA PRO A 187 -4.16 -8.70 -8.34
C PRO A 187 -5.08 -9.51 -7.42
N SER A 188 -4.51 -10.01 -6.31
CA SER A 188 -5.27 -10.52 -5.17
C SER A 188 -5.76 -9.35 -4.29
N ILE A 189 -5.96 -9.56 -2.98
CA ILE A 189 -6.50 -8.51 -2.12
C ILE A 189 -5.44 -7.43 -1.91
N ILE A 190 -5.67 -6.27 -2.51
CA ILE A 190 -4.77 -5.12 -2.36
C ILE A 190 -4.93 -4.51 -0.97
N VAL A 191 -3.81 -4.42 -0.26
CA VAL A 191 -3.71 -3.72 1.04
C VAL A 191 -2.89 -2.45 0.90
N GLY A 192 -2.82 -1.68 1.99
CA GLY A 192 -2.08 -0.44 2.05
C GLY A 192 -0.61 -0.58 1.66
N ASP A 193 -0.02 0.58 1.40
CA ASP A 193 1.39 0.73 1.04
C ASP A 193 2.31 0.08 2.07
N SER A 194 3.26 -0.74 1.61
CA SER A 194 4.12 -1.53 2.49
C SER A 194 5.08 -0.70 3.37
N GLN A 195 5.26 0.58 3.05
CA GLN A 195 6.18 1.49 3.75
C GLN A 195 5.41 2.49 4.60
N SER A 196 4.45 3.20 3.99
CA SER A 196 3.68 4.27 4.65
C SER A 196 2.39 3.78 5.32
N GLY A 197 1.95 2.57 5.01
CA GLY A 197 0.65 2.03 5.42
C GLY A 197 -0.56 2.72 4.79
N PHE A 198 -0.34 3.67 3.88
CA PHE A 198 -1.40 4.45 3.26
C PHE A 198 -2.40 3.56 2.51
N THR A 199 -3.69 3.81 2.73
CA THR A 199 -4.79 3.26 1.95
C THR A 199 -5.90 4.30 1.81
N SER A 200 -6.64 4.23 0.69
CA SER A 200 -7.86 5.00 0.46
C SER A 200 -9.11 4.12 0.36
N THR A 201 -8.97 2.81 0.62
CA THR A 201 -10.04 1.82 0.58
C THR A 201 -10.01 0.96 1.82
N TYR A 202 -11.16 0.79 2.48
CA TYR A 202 -11.28 0.12 3.77
C TYR A 202 -12.16 -1.14 3.70
N HIS A 203 -12.11 -1.84 2.57
CA HIS A 203 -12.77 -3.14 2.37
C HIS A 203 -11.82 -4.31 2.68
N GLY A 204 -12.32 -5.55 2.62
CA GLY A 204 -11.50 -6.76 2.83
C GLY A 204 -10.83 -6.73 4.20
N PHE A 205 -9.48 -6.71 4.24
CA PHE A 205 -8.67 -6.68 5.45
C PHE A 205 -9.11 -5.65 6.52
N TYR A 206 -9.59 -4.47 6.09
CA TYR A 206 -9.88 -3.36 7.01
C TYR A 206 -11.30 -3.38 7.59
N ALA A 207 -12.26 -4.01 6.91
CA ALA A 207 -13.66 -3.99 7.34
C ALA A 207 -13.90 -4.75 8.67
N PRO A 208 -13.32 -5.94 8.90
CA PRO A 208 -13.39 -6.63 10.18
C PRO A 208 -12.74 -5.81 11.31
N LEU A 209 -11.57 -5.22 11.04
CA LEU A 209 -10.91 -4.34 12.00
C LEU A 209 -11.81 -3.16 12.39
N GLN A 210 -12.46 -2.51 11.41
CA GLN A 210 -13.38 -1.40 11.65
C GLN A 210 -14.60 -1.82 12.47
N LEU A 211 -15.15 -3.00 12.18
CA LEU A 211 -16.26 -3.59 12.94
C LEU A 211 -15.84 -3.80 14.40
N ILE A 212 -14.70 -4.46 14.65
CA ILE A 212 -14.18 -4.69 16.00
C ILE A 212 -13.97 -3.36 16.74
N CYS A 213 -13.34 -2.37 16.10
CA CYS A 213 -13.15 -1.03 16.68
C CYS A 213 -14.49 -0.37 17.06
N THR A 214 -15.55 -0.61 16.29
CA THR A 214 -16.88 -0.05 16.54
C THR A 214 -17.55 -0.72 17.74
N LEU A 215 -17.42 -2.05 17.87
CA LEU A 215 -17.95 -2.82 19.00
C LEU A 215 -17.30 -2.42 20.33
N ILE A 216 -15.97 -2.25 20.34
CA ILE A 216 -15.24 -1.82 21.55
C ILE A 216 -15.75 -0.45 22.00
N LYS A 217 -15.95 0.49 21.07
CA LYS A 217 -16.52 1.81 21.38
C LYS A 217 -17.94 1.73 21.94
N GLN A 218 -18.68 0.68 21.62
CA GLN A 218 -20.04 0.43 22.13
C GLN A 218 -20.05 -0.31 23.47
N GLY A 219 -18.88 -0.58 24.07
CA GLY A 219 -18.75 -1.22 25.38
C GLY A 219 -18.64 -2.74 25.34
N VAL A 220 -18.46 -3.33 24.15
CA VAL A 220 -18.19 -4.76 24.00
C VAL A 220 -16.71 -5.02 24.36
N ASN A 221 -16.48 -5.37 25.63
CA ASN A 221 -15.13 -5.59 26.16
C ASN A 221 -14.69 -7.06 26.08
N ASP A 222 -15.63 -7.99 25.88
CA ASP A 222 -15.32 -9.42 25.73
C ASP A 222 -15.27 -9.78 24.25
N LEU A 223 -14.08 -9.63 23.67
CA LEU A 223 -13.73 -10.16 22.35
C LEU A 223 -12.90 -11.45 22.54
N SER A 224 -13.40 -12.38 23.34
CA SER A 224 -12.72 -13.65 23.62
C SER A 224 -12.35 -14.43 22.35
N PRO A 225 -11.30 -15.27 22.40
CA PRO A 225 -10.85 -16.13 21.28
C PRO A 225 -11.97 -16.96 20.63
N ASP A 226 -13.03 -17.27 21.38
CA ASP A 226 -14.26 -17.94 20.90
C ASP A 226 -14.95 -17.20 19.74
N ILE A 227 -14.61 -15.93 19.48
CA ILE A 227 -15.03 -15.23 18.26
C ILE A 227 -14.60 -15.99 16.99
N LEU A 228 -13.40 -16.57 16.95
CA LEU A 228 -12.94 -17.35 15.79
C LEU A 228 -13.79 -18.62 15.61
N GLU A 229 -14.15 -19.29 16.71
CA GLU A 229 -15.06 -20.44 16.70
C GLU A 229 -16.47 -20.04 16.27
N ARG A 230 -16.97 -18.89 16.75
CA ARG A 230 -18.25 -18.30 16.32
C ARG A 230 -18.26 -17.95 14.84
N PHE A 231 -17.10 -17.68 14.25
CA PHE A 231 -16.93 -17.45 12.81
C PHE A 231 -16.64 -18.73 12.00
N GLN A 232 -16.61 -19.91 12.64
CA GLN A 232 -16.26 -21.18 11.99
C GLN A 232 -14.90 -21.14 11.28
N LEU A 233 -13.99 -20.30 11.76
CA LEU A 233 -12.65 -20.15 11.19
C LEU A 233 -11.72 -21.16 11.86
N SER A 234 -11.00 -21.94 11.06
CA SER A 234 -10.02 -22.91 11.57
C SER A 234 -8.75 -22.25 12.12
N GLY A 235 -8.55 -20.96 11.80
CA GLY A 235 -7.29 -20.23 12.02
C GLY A 235 -6.21 -20.54 10.99
N THR A 236 -6.31 -21.67 10.28
CA THR A 236 -5.38 -22.09 9.22
C THR A 236 -5.78 -21.63 7.83
N ASP A 237 -7.03 -21.17 7.66
CA ASP A 237 -7.51 -20.58 6.41
C ASP A 237 -6.60 -19.43 5.98
N ARG A 238 -6.31 -19.36 4.69
CA ARG A 238 -5.33 -18.42 4.14
C ARG A 238 -6.00 -17.43 3.21
N LYS A 239 -5.42 -16.24 3.18
CA LYS A 239 -5.82 -15.12 2.35
C LYS A 239 -4.62 -14.54 1.63
N ASN A 240 -4.75 -14.28 0.34
CA ASN A 240 -3.69 -13.68 -0.45
C ASN A 240 -3.81 -12.15 -0.46
N PHE A 241 -2.91 -11.48 0.26
CA PHE A 241 -2.83 -10.03 0.30
C PHE A 241 -1.57 -9.52 -0.39
N VAL A 242 -1.67 -8.39 -1.07
CA VAL A 242 -0.56 -7.75 -1.77
C VAL A 242 -0.52 -6.25 -1.51
N PRO A 243 0.63 -5.66 -1.15
CA PRO A 243 0.76 -4.21 -0.98
C PRO A 243 0.55 -3.46 -2.30
N VAL A 244 -0.22 -2.36 -2.29
CA VAL A 244 -0.54 -1.56 -3.48
C VAL A 244 0.70 -1.04 -4.22
N ASP A 245 1.75 -0.66 -3.49
CA ASP A 245 3.01 -0.18 -4.03
C ASP A 245 3.74 -1.25 -4.83
N TRP A 246 3.71 -2.50 -4.38
CA TRP A 246 4.27 -3.61 -5.13
C TRP A 246 3.42 -3.96 -6.36
N VAL A 247 2.09 -4.03 -6.21
CA VAL A 247 1.17 -4.32 -7.32
C VAL A 247 1.37 -3.33 -8.46
N SER A 248 1.48 -2.05 -8.13
CA SER A 248 1.69 -0.99 -9.12
C SER A 248 3.06 -1.10 -9.80
N GLN A 249 4.15 -1.29 -9.04
CA GLN A 249 5.49 -1.47 -9.60
C GLN A 249 5.56 -2.69 -10.53
N ALA A 250 4.93 -3.80 -10.13
CA ALA A 250 4.84 -5.01 -10.94
C ALA A 250 4.04 -4.76 -12.21
N ALA A 251 2.84 -4.17 -12.10
CA ALA A 251 1.97 -3.84 -13.21
C ALA A 251 2.68 -2.96 -14.24
N VAL A 252 3.29 -1.85 -13.81
CA VAL A 252 4.00 -0.93 -14.70
C VAL A 252 5.18 -1.62 -15.37
N ARG A 253 5.97 -2.41 -14.64
CA ARG A 253 7.08 -3.19 -15.23
C ARG A 253 6.59 -4.20 -16.27
N ILE A 254 5.45 -4.83 -16.06
CA ILE A 254 4.84 -5.78 -16.99
C ILE A 254 4.35 -5.04 -18.24
N ILE A 255 3.48 -4.04 -18.12
CA ILE A 255 2.84 -3.39 -19.28
C ILE A 255 3.82 -2.58 -20.13
N THR A 256 4.92 -2.09 -19.56
CA THR A 256 5.97 -1.38 -20.32
C THR A 256 6.93 -2.34 -21.03
N ASN A 257 6.89 -3.64 -20.72
CA ASN A 257 7.68 -4.65 -21.41
C ASN A 257 6.90 -5.21 -22.61
N ALA A 258 7.41 -5.01 -23.82
CA ALA A 258 6.74 -5.49 -25.04
C ALA A 258 6.49 -7.02 -25.06
N ARG A 259 7.27 -7.82 -24.33
CA ARG A 259 7.12 -9.29 -24.25
C ARG A 259 5.93 -9.74 -23.39
N SER A 260 5.31 -8.86 -22.61
CA SER A 260 4.14 -9.18 -21.78
C SER A 260 2.82 -9.14 -22.55
N THR A 261 2.87 -8.61 -23.76
CA THR A 261 1.73 -8.44 -24.66
C THR A 261 1.03 -9.77 -24.90
N GLY A 262 -0.30 -9.81 -24.70
CA GLY A 262 -1.10 -11.01 -24.90
C GLY A 262 -1.07 -12.03 -23.75
N ARG A 263 -0.38 -11.73 -22.64
CA ARG A 263 -0.25 -12.63 -21.48
C ARG A 263 -1.13 -12.20 -20.32
N THR A 264 -1.35 -13.15 -19.41
CA THR A 264 -2.05 -12.93 -18.14
C THR A 264 -1.06 -13.08 -16.98
N PHE A 265 -1.26 -12.29 -15.93
CA PHE A 265 -0.37 -12.22 -14.78
C PHE A 265 -1.18 -12.24 -13.50
N HIS A 266 -0.91 -13.20 -12.60
CA HIS A 266 -1.45 -13.17 -11.24
C HIS A 266 -0.51 -12.32 -10.37
N LEU A 267 -0.97 -11.13 -9.97
CA LEU A 267 -0.23 -10.26 -9.06
C LEU A 267 -0.58 -10.64 -7.62
N THR A 268 -0.13 -11.83 -7.22
CA THR A 268 -0.41 -12.47 -5.93
C THR A 268 0.87 -12.55 -5.11
N HIS A 269 0.72 -12.58 -3.78
CA HIS A 269 1.84 -12.80 -2.88
C HIS A 269 2.21 -14.30 -2.89
N PRO A 270 3.49 -14.68 -2.95
CA PRO A 270 3.92 -16.09 -3.02
C PRO A 270 3.65 -16.90 -1.74
N THR A 271 3.30 -16.20 -0.66
CA THR A 271 2.95 -16.81 0.63
C THR A 271 1.66 -16.18 1.14
N ALA A 272 0.57 -16.94 1.16
CA ALA A 272 -0.69 -16.43 1.70
C ALA A 272 -0.61 -16.21 3.22
N THR A 273 -1.33 -15.23 3.73
CA THR A 273 -1.42 -14.89 5.15
C THR A 273 -2.49 -15.74 5.81
N THR A 274 -2.20 -16.32 6.97
CA THR A 274 -3.18 -17.11 7.72
C THR A 274 -4.16 -16.23 8.49
N MET A 275 -5.37 -16.73 8.73
CA MET A 275 -6.35 -16.09 9.60
C MET A 275 -5.82 -15.84 11.01
N LEU A 276 -5.00 -16.75 11.54
CA LEU A 276 -4.32 -16.56 12.83
C LEU A 276 -3.41 -15.32 12.82
N THR A 277 -2.58 -15.16 11.78
CA THR A 277 -1.69 -14.00 11.62
C THR A 277 -2.49 -12.69 11.51
N LEU A 278 -3.63 -12.71 10.80
CA LEU A 278 -4.52 -11.55 10.70
C LEU A 278 -5.12 -11.18 12.06
N TRP A 279 -5.63 -12.18 12.78
CA TRP A 279 -6.21 -12.00 14.10
C TRP A 279 -5.19 -11.44 15.09
N GLU A 280 -3.99 -12.01 15.13
CA GLU A 280 -2.88 -11.52 15.96
C GLU A 280 -2.56 -10.06 15.66
N ALA A 281 -2.52 -9.68 14.38
CA ALA A 281 -2.27 -8.30 13.97
C ALA A 281 -3.40 -7.34 14.40
N TRP A 282 -4.67 -7.72 14.17
CA TRP A 282 -5.81 -6.90 14.61
C TRP A 282 -5.85 -6.73 16.13
N ALA A 283 -5.70 -7.81 16.88
CA ALA A 283 -5.67 -7.80 18.34
C ALA A 283 -4.53 -6.91 18.86
N THR A 284 -3.32 -7.07 18.31
CA THR A 284 -2.15 -6.28 18.70
C THR A 284 -2.37 -4.78 18.45
N ALA A 285 -2.88 -4.41 17.28
CA ALA A 285 -3.13 -3.01 16.93
C ALA A 285 -4.20 -2.38 17.84
N ILE A 286 -5.26 -3.13 18.13
CA ILE A 286 -6.34 -2.68 19.03
C ILE A 286 -5.83 -2.50 20.46
N MET A 287 -5.07 -3.46 20.99
CA MET A 287 -4.50 -3.38 22.34
C MET A 287 -3.60 -2.15 22.48
N ARG A 288 -2.70 -1.91 21.51
CA ARG A 288 -1.86 -0.71 21.50
C ARG A 288 -2.66 0.58 21.49
N ALA A 289 -3.74 0.64 20.70
CA ALA A 289 -4.62 1.79 20.68
C ALA A 289 -5.39 1.98 21.99
N ALA A 290 -5.79 0.89 22.65
CA ALA A 290 -6.46 0.90 23.94
C ALA A 290 -5.54 1.35 25.08
N ASP A 291 -4.28 0.90 25.11
CA ASP A 291 -3.28 1.34 26.10
C ASP A 291 -3.04 2.85 26.02
N VAL A 292 -2.95 3.40 24.80
CA VAL A 292 -2.83 4.84 24.53
C VAL A 292 -4.09 5.61 24.96
N ALA A 293 -5.27 5.00 24.87
CA ALA A 293 -6.54 5.60 25.30
C ALA A 293 -6.72 5.54 26.83
N ALA A 294 -6.32 4.43 27.46
CA ALA A 294 -6.38 4.23 28.91
C ALA A 294 -5.46 5.19 29.67
N SER A 295 -4.34 5.62 29.06
CA SER A 295 -3.53 6.71 29.61
C SER A 295 -4.19 8.10 29.55
N ASN A 296 -5.31 8.26 28.84
CA ASN A 296 -5.92 9.57 28.54
C ASN A 296 -7.38 9.78 28.99
N THR A 297 -8.11 8.79 29.54
CA THR A 297 -9.42 9.04 30.21
C THR A 297 -9.99 7.84 30.97
N ARG A 298 -10.82 8.14 32.00
CA ARG A 298 -11.55 7.18 32.87
C ARG A 298 -12.65 6.41 32.12
N PRO A 299 -12.98 5.17 32.53
CA PRO A 299 -13.92 4.31 31.81
C PRO A 299 -15.37 4.79 31.95
N THR A 300 -16.06 4.91 30.83
CA THR A 300 -17.53 5.03 30.77
C THR A 300 -18.15 3.66 30.57
N SER A 301 -18.93 3.22 31.55
CA SER A 301 -19.76 2.03 31.49
C SER A 301 -21.04 2.32 30.69
N ALA A 302 -21.21 1.65 29.56
CA ALA A 302 -22.52 1.47 28.92
C ALA A 302 -22.70 -0.01 28.65
N ASN A 303 -23.54 -0.65 29.47
CA ASN A 303 -23.92 -2.05 29.31
C ASN A 303 -25.06 -2.10 28.29
N GLN A 304 -24.74 -2.26 26.99
CA GLN A 304 -25.74 -2.57 25.97
C GLN A 304 -25.93 -4.09 25.89
N SER A 305 -27.17 -4.54 25.74
CA SER A 305 -27.51 -5.97 25.69
C SER A 305 -26.82 -6.68 24.53
N VAL A 306 -26.19 -7.81 24.82
CA VAL A 306 -25.41 -8.66 23.89
C VAL A 306 -26.22 -9.08 22.65
N ASP A 307 -27.54 -9.26 22.78
CA ASP A 307 -28.40 -9.85 21.73
C ASP A 307 -28.64 -8.94 20.50
N SER A 308 -28.80 -7.63 20.69
CA SER A 308 -28.98 -6.68 19.58
C SER A 308 -27.70 -6.49 18.76
N ILE A 309 -26.56 -6.62 19.45
CA ILE A 309 -25.22 -6.56 18.87
C ILE A 309 -24.93 -7.87 18.11
N GLU A 310 -25.34 -9.03 18.62
CA GLU A 310 -25.16 -10.32 17.95
C GLU A 310 -25.92 -10.42 16.62
N GLN A 311 -27.15 -9.92 16.57
CA GLN A 311 -27.94 -9.91 15.32
C GLN A 311 -27.40 -8.88 14.31
N PHE A 312 -26.89 -7.74 14.79
CA PHE A 312 -26.15 -6.77 13.98
C PHE A 312 -24.85 -7.37 13.42
N LEU A 313 -24.10 -8.08 14.25
CA LEU A 313 -22.88 -8.79 13.88
C LEU A 313 -23.16 -9.83 12.80
N LYS A 314 -24.14 -10.71 13.02
CA LYS A 314 -24.52 -11.75 12.05
C LYS A 314 -24.88 -11.16 10.69
N THR A 315 -25.67 -10.09 10.67
CA THR A 315 -26.09 -9.42 9.42
C THR A 315 -24.90 -8.78 8.69
N GLN A 316 -23.97 -8.15 9.41
CA GLN A 316 -22.77 -7.57 8.80
C GLN A 316 -21.77 -8.64 8.37
N LEU A 317 -21.68 -9.76 9.09
CA LEU A 317 -20.69 -10.82 8.88
C LEU A 317 -21.10 -11.81 7.78
N ASP A 318 -22.41 -12.04 7.57
CA ASP A 318 -22.91 -12.85 6.45
C ASP A 318 -22.50 -12.24 5.08
N MET A 319 -22.41 -10.91 4.98
CA MET A 319 -21.89 -10.22 3.79
C MET A 319 -20.40 -10.53 3.53
N TYR A 320 -19.64 -10.87 4.57
CA TYR A 320 -18.22 -11.20 4.49
C TYR A 320 -17.97 -12.72 4.49
N ARG A 321 -18.99 -13.57 4.59
CA ARG A 321 -18.81 -15.04 4.67
C ARG A 321 -18.10 -15.62 3.45
N SER A 322 -18.33 -15.08 2.26
CA SER A 322 -17.60 -15.45 1.03
C SER A 322 -16.12 -15.04 1.09
N TYR A 323 -15.78 -14.00 1.86
CA TYR A 323 -14.40 -13.56 2.10
C TYR A 323 -13.64 -14.44 3.08
N TRP A 324 -14.30 -15.29 3.87
CA TRP A 324 -13.70 -16.04 4.98
C TRP A 324 -13.31 -17.48 4.68
N ARG A 325 -13.33 -17.90 3.40
CA ARG A 325 -12.88 -19.22 2.95
C ARG A 325 -11.39 -19.24 2.64
N ASP A 326 -10.69 -20.37 2.78
CA ASP A 326 -9.33 -20.52 2.21
C ASP A 326 -9.27 -20.11 0.73
N ASP A 327 -8.28 -19.29 0.39
CA ASP A 327 -7.98 -18.89 -0.97
C ASP A 327 -7.32 -20.06 -1.74
N PRO A 328 -7.59 -20.20 -3.05
CA PRO A 328 -6.87 -21.15 -3.87
C PRO A 328 -5.39 -20.74 -4.02
N ASP A 329 -4.57 -21.69 -4.48
CA ASP A 329 -3.19 -21.40 -4.87
C ASP A 329 -3.18 -20.72 -6.24
N PHE A 330 -2.51 -19.57 -6.34
CA PHE A 330 -2.42 -18.80 -7.56
C PHE A 330 -1.00 -18.94 -8.12
N ASP A 331 -0.86 -19.63 -9.25
CA ASP A 331 0.40 -19.63 -9.97
C ASP A 331 0.76 -18.21 -10.37
N SER A 332 2.03 -17.83 -10.21
CA SER A 332 2.52 -16.50 -10.56
C SER A 332 3.76 -16.57 -11.43
N SER A 333 3.90 -17.62 -12.25
CA SER A 333 5.12 -17.92 -13.00
C SER A 333 5.51 -16.81 -13.98
N ASN A 334 4.56 -16.29 -14.76
CA ASN A 334 4.77 -15.12 -15.62
C ASN A 334 5.05 -13.89 -14.77
N THR A 335 4.28 -13.63 -13.71
CA THR A 335 4.56 -12.48 -12.82
C THR A 335 5.99 -12.50 -12.32
N GLN A 336 6.46 -13.62 -11.78
CA GLN A 336 7.82 -13.78 -11.26
C GLN A 336 8.87 -13.57 -12.36
N ALA A 337 8.67 -14.14 -13.55
CA ALA A 337 9.59 -14.00 -14.67
C ALA A 337 9.71 -12.54 -15.16
N PHE A 338 8.62 -11.77 -15.13
CA PHE A 338 8.61 -10.38 -15.61
C PHE A 338 8.98 -9.35 -14.53
N THR A 339 8.93 -9.75 -13.26
CA THR A 339 9.23 -8.88 -12.11
C THR A 339 10.54 -9.23 -11.41
N LEU A 340 11.45 -9.99 -12.05
CA LEU A 340 12.76 -10.36 -11.49
C LEU A 340 13.48 -9.19 -10.79
N GLY A 341 13.75 -9.35 -9.49
CA GLY A 341 14.37 -8.32 -8.64
C GLY A 341 13.39 -7.41 -7.89
N LEU A 342 12.09 -7.43 -8.22
CA LEU A 342 11.03 -6.77 -7.47
C LEU A 342 10.36 -7.79 -6.53
N ARG A 343 10.83 -7.86 -5.28
CA ARG A 343 10.27 -8.78 -4.28
C ARG A 343 8.97 -8.22 -3.70
N CYS A 344 7.95 -9.07 -3.57
CA CYS A 344 6.73 -8.73 -2.85
C CYS A 344 7.05 -8.61 -1.35
N PRO A 345 6.75 -7.48 -0.69
CA PRO A 345 6.99 -7.32 0.73
C PRO A 345 6.21 -8.35 1.55
N LYS A 346 6.89 -9.02 2.49
CA LYS A 346 6.27 -10.00 3.38
C LYS A 346 5.25 -9.31 4.28
N LEU A 347 4.02 -9.80 4.29
CA LEU A 347 2.95 -9.34 5.20
C LEU A 347 2.95 -10.18 6.47
N ASP A 348 3.95 -9.97 7.33
CA ASP A 348 3.97 -10.52 8.69
C ASP A 348 3.11 -9.68 9.65
N VAL A 349 2.99 -10.15 10.90
CA VAL A 349 2.21 -9.48 11.95
C VAL A 349 2.63 -8.02 12.10
N ALA A 350 3.93 -7.73 12.10
CA ALA A 350 4.43 -6.36 12.30
C ALA A 350 4.01 -5.42 11.16
N GLN A 351 4.07 -5.89 9.91
CA GLN A 351 3.57 -5.15 8.75
C GLN A 351 2.06 -4.93 8.83
N LEU A 352 1.30 -5.98 9.11
CA LEU A 352 -0.16 -5.91 9.20
C LEU A 352 -0.61 -4.96 10.32
N VAL A 353 0.06 -4.98 11.48
CA VAL A 353 -0.20 -4.04 12.59
C VAL A 353 -0.02 -2.59 12.14
N ARG A 354 1.04 -2.27 11.38
CA ARG A 354 1.22 -0.91 10.84
C ARG A 354 0.06 -0.49 9.93
N LEU A 355 -0.41 -1.39 9.06
CA LEU A 355 -1.57 -1.12 8.22
C LEU A 355 -2.83 -0.84 9.06
N CYS A 356 -3.03 -1.58 10.14
CA CYS A 356 -4.13 -1.36 11.08
C CYS A 356 -4.03 -0.01 11.79
N GLU A 357 -2.86 0.31 12.34
CA GLU A 357 -2.59 1.57 13.05
C GLU A 357 -2.85 2.78 12.16
N VAL A 358 -2.38 2.76 10.91
CA VAL A 358 -2.64 3.82 9.93
C VAL A 358 -4.15 3.94 9.65
N ALA A 359 -4.83 2.83 9.36
CA ALA A 359 -6.27 2.85 9.09
C ALA A 359 -7.10 3.36 10.28
N MET A 360 -6.71 3.01 11.50
CA MET A 360 -7.35 3.49 12.73
C MET A 360 -7.09 4.98 12.95
N SER A 361 -5.86 5.44 12.74
CA SER A 361 -5.48 6.86 12.89
C SER A 361 -6.20 7.78 11.90
N THR A 362 -6.44 7.31 10.68
CA THR A 362 -7.23 8.02 9.65
C THR A 362 -8.74 7.87 9.84
N ARG A 363 -9.17 7.17 10.91
CA ARG A 363 -10.57 6.85 11.20
C ARG A 363 -11.26 6.16 10.02
N PHE A 364 -10.56 5.25 9.34
CA PHE A 364 -11.05 4.55 8.16
C PHE A 364 -11.59 5.50 7.08
N GLY A 365 -10.98 6.69 6.96
CA GLY A 365 -11.40 7.73 6.01
C GLY A 365 -12.65 8.53 6.42
N MET A 366 -13.22 8.32 7.62
CA MET A 366 -14.44 8.99 8.11
C MET A 366 -14.17 10.35 8.81
N GLY A 367 -13.08 11.03 8.46
CA GLY A 367 -12.77 12.38 8.94
C GLY A 367 -12.41 13.30 7.78
N ALA A 368 -12.50 14.63 7.98
CA ALA A 368 -11.82 15.54 7.07
C ALA A 368 -10.38 15.05 6.89
N LEU A 369 -9.88 15.04 5.65
CA LEU A 369 -8.46 14.93 5.34
C LEU A 369 -7.74 16.16 5.95
N GLY A 370 -7.73 16.29 7.28
CA GLY A 370 -6.62 16.90 7.97
C GLY A 370 -5.46 16.02 7.61
N GLY A 371 -4.47 16.60 6.93
CA GLY A 371 -3.32 15.88 6.42
C GLY A 371 -2.85 14.89 7.46
N LEU A 372 -2.55 13.66 7.01
CA LEU A 372 -1.71 12.77 7.81
C LEU A 372 -0.63 13.65 8.45
N PRO A 373 -0.39 13.58 9.77
CA PRO A 373 0.77 14.25 10.32
C PRO A 373 1.96 13.68 9.56
N VAL A 374 2.50 14.46 8.63
CA VAL A 374 3.83 14.25 8.11
C VAL A 374 4.69 14.39 9.37
N PRO A 375 5.36 13.32 9.85
CA PRO A 375 6.33 13.49 10.91
C PRO A 375 7.24 14.62 10.44
N PRO A 376 7.49 15.67 11.24
CA PRO A 376 8.29 16.79 10.79
C PRO A 376 9.60 16.22 10.23
N ALA A 377 9.84 16.47 8.94
CA ALA A 377 11.04 16.01 8.28
C ALA A 377 12.23 16.43 9.15
N ALA A 378 13.17 15.52 9.41
CA ALA A 378 14.40 15.78 10.15
C ALA A 378 15.32 16.81 9.45
N ASN A 379 14.82 17.50 8.41
CA ASN A 379 15.48 18.58 7.69
C ASN A 379 15.77 19.81 8.58
N GLY A 380 15.17 19.92 9.76
CA GLY A 380 15.41 21.03 10.70
C GLY A 380 16.59 20.86 11.65
N PHE A 381 17.25 19.69 11.67
CA PHE A 381 18.33 19.36 12.63
C PHE A 381 19.61 18.85 11.95
N LEU A 382 19.75 19.07 10.64
CA LEU A 382 20.97 18.78 9.90
C LEU A 382 21.59 20.11 9.46
N PRO A 383 22.91 20.33 9.65
CA PRO A 383 23.57 21.53 9.17
C PRO A 383 23.43 21.62 7.65
N THR A 384 23.03 22.80 7.17
CA THR A 384 22.52 23.04 5.81
C THR A 384 23.57 23.01 4.71
N GLU A 385 24.86 22.85 5.02
CA GLU A 385 25.93 22.81 4.03
C GLU A 385 27.04 21.83 4.42
N ILE A 386 27.30 20.84 3.55
CA ILE A 386 28.56 20.10 3.55
C ILE A 386 29.25 20.40 2.21
N ALA A 387 30.26 21.27 2.28
CA ALA A 387 31.09 21.59 1.13
C ALA A 387 31.99 20.38 0.78
N THR A 388 31.90 19.92 -0.47
CA THR A 388 32.74 18.83 -1.00
C THR A 388 34.18 19.31 -1.20
N SER A 389 35.15 18.64 -0.57
CA SER A 389 36.56 18.74 -0.97
C SER A 389 37.21 17.36 -0.96
N SER A 390 38.01 17.11 -1.99
CA SER A 390 38.64 15.83 -2.33
C SER A 390 40.00 15.67 -1.63
N ALA A 391 40.14 14.70 -0.73
CA ALA A 391 41.44 14.09 -0.41
C ALA A 391 41.25 12.73 0.29
N THR A 392 42.01 11.74 -0.17
CA THR A 392 42.11 10.36 0.34
C THR A 392 43.14 10.25 1.46
N ASP A 393 42.77 9.72 2.64
CA ASP A 393 43.73 9.21 3.63
C ASP A 393 43.13 8.13 4.55
N ASP A 394 43.90 7.08 4.82
CA ASP A 394 43.53 5.83 5.50
C ASP A 394 43.53 5.97 7.04
N ARG A 395 42.37 6.20 7.67
CA ARG A 395 42.19 6.13 9.15
C ARG A 395 40.92 5.41 9.57
N ALA A 396 40.95 4.84 10.78
CA ALA A 396 39.92 3.98 11.36
C ALA A 396 38.52 4.59 11.39
N LEU A 397 37.54 3.83 10.85
CA LEU A 397 36.13 4.21 10.75
C LEU A 397 35.33 3.67 11.93
N VAL A 398 34.56 4.56 12.57
CA VAL A 398 33.42 4.21 13.42
C VAL A 398 32.16 4.63 12.69
N THR A 399 31.21 3.70 12.55
CA THR A 399 29.94 3.93 11.83
C THR A 399 28.81 4.03 12.84
N VAL A 400 28.16 5.19 12.89
CA VAL A 400 26.89 5.33 13.62
C VAL A 400 25.76 5.20 12.63
N GLU A 401 24.87 4.22 12.86
CA GLU A 401 23.66 3.97 12.08
C GLU A 401 22.45 4.45 12.86
N LEU A 402 21.90 5.60 12.43
CA LEU A 402 20.66 6.13 12.96
C LEU A 402 19.48 5.50 12.23
N ILE A 403 18.63 4.79 12.97
CA ILE A 403 17.43 4.16 12.44
C ILE A 403 16.27 5.13 12.67
N GLY A 404 15.87 5.82 11.60
CA GLY A 404 14.66 6.64 11.64
C GLY A 404 13.40 5.77 11.73
N THR A 405 12.28 6.37 12.14
CA THR A 405 10.93 5.74 12.13
C THR A 405 10.44 5.29 10.75
N HIS A 406 11.24 5.50 9.71
CA HIS A 406 11.00 5.10 8.31
C HIS A 406 12.02 4.08 7.76
N GLY A 407 12.84 3.44 8.62
CA GLY A 407 13.78 2.40 8.17
C GLY A 407 14.97 2.91 7.34
N THR A 408 15.20 4.22 7.30
CA THR A 408 16.43 4.79 6.72
C THR A 408 17.57 4.65 7.73
N ALA A 409 18.62 3.93 7.34
CA ALA A 409 19.88 3.85 8.06
C ALA A 409 20.83 4.92 7.51
N TRP A 410 21.20 5.87 8.34
CA TRP A 410 22.17 6.92 7.99
C TRP A 410 23.52 6.53 8.56
N GLN A 411 24.55 6.41 7.71
CA GLN A 411 25.92 6.16 8.17
C GLN A 411 26.61 7.51 8.36
N LEU A 412 27.05 7.79 9.58
CA LEU A 412 27.92 8.94 9.87
C LEU A 412 29.38 8.46 9.91
N PRO A 413 30.15 8.56 8.81
CA PRO A 413 31.57 8.24 8.84
C PRO A 413 32.30 9.33 9.63
N LEU A 414 32.84 8.97 10.79
CA LEU A 414 33.67 9.88 11.60
C LEU A 414 35.08 9.96 11.02
N THR A 415 35.24 10.63 9.89
CA THR A 415 36.55 11.04 9.38
C THR A 415 36.51 12.51 8.93
N ASN A 416 37.18 13.35 9.74
CA ASN A 416 37.59 14.73 9.49
C ASN A 416 36.57 15.70 8.85
N PHE A 417 35.59 16.14 9.65
CA PHE A 417 35.23 17.57 9.71
C PHE A 417 35.16 17.94 11.20
N ARG A 418 36.03 18.87 11.62
CA ARG A 418 36.42 19.17 13.02
C ARG A 418 35.35 18.92 14.11
N THR A 419 35.44 17.77 14.77
CA THR A 419 35.48 17.65 16.23
C THR A 419 36.49 16.56 16.56
N THR A 420 37.65 16.94 17.09
CA THR A 420 38.63 15.99 17.61
C THR A 420 38.10 15.41 18.92
N LEU A 421 37.30 14.36 18.83
CA LEU A 421 37.20 13.35 19.89
C LEU A 421 38.17 12.25 19.48
N ASN A 422 39.29 12.14 20.19
CA ASN A 422 40.25 11.05 19.98
C ASN A 422 39.48 9.72 20.10
N ALA A 423 39.29 9.03 18.99
CA ALA A 423 38.84 7.64 19.02
C ALA A 423 39.92 6.85 19.76
N GLU A 424 39.53 6.12 20.81
CA GLU A 424 40.48 5.25 21.49
C GLU A 424 41.07 4.22 20.50
N PRO A 425 42.32 3.76 20.70
CA PRO A 425 43.08 2.98 19.72
C PRO A 425 42.45 1.64 19.28
N ASN A 426 41.33 1.21 19.87
CA ASN A 426 40.71 -0.09 19.65
C ASN A 426 39.37 -0.04 18.88
N CYS A 427 38.99 1.09 18.30
CA CYS A 427 37.68 1.29 17.66
C CYS A 427 37.64 0.99 16.14
N GLN A 428 38.41 0.02 15.64
CA GLN A 428 38.28 -0.39 14.24
C GLN A 428 37.07 -1.31 14.04
N GLY A 429 36.18 -0.96 13.11
CA GLY A 429 35.08 -1.84 12.68
C GLY A 429 33.91 -1.92 13.65
N VAL A 430 33.68 -0.87 14.45
CA VAL A 430 32.55 -0.80 15.38
C VAL A 430 31.37 -0.06 14.75
N THR A 431 30.19 -0.69 14.78
CA THR A 431 28.93 -0.11 14.34
C THR A 431 27.99 0.11 15.52
N VAL A 432 27.55 1.35 15.73
CA VAL A 432 26.58 1.70 16.77
C VAL A 432 25.24 2.02 16.13
N ARG A 433 24.21 1.27 16.48
CA ARG A 433 22.83 1.42 15.97
C ARG A 433 21.91 1.94 17.06
N LEU A 434 21.17 3.00 16.77
CA LEU A 434 20.13 3.51 17.67
C LEU A 434 19.02 4.23 16.92
N ALA A 435 17.82 4.22 17.50
CA ALA A 435 16.68 4.92 16.93
C ALA A 435 16.86 6.45 17.00
N SER A 436 16.28 7.19 16.06
CA SER A 436 16.31 8.66 16.05
C SER A 436 15.75 9.29 17.33
N ASP A 437 14.75 8.64 17.94
CA ASP A 437 14.16 9.12 19.19
C ASP A 437 15.08 8.86 20.39
N THR A 438 15.85 7.77 20.38
CA THR A 438 16.89 7.50 21.38
C THR A 438 18.05 8.50 21.26
N TRP A 439 18.48 8.82 20.04
CA TRP A 439 19.45 9.89 19.80
C TRP A 439 18.95 11.24 20.31
N ARG A 440 17.70 11.60 20.01
CA ARG A 440 17.08 12.84 20.50
C ARG A 440 16.99 12.87 22.02
N GLY A 441 16.62 11.75 22.66
CA GLY A 441 16.58 11.63 24.11
C GLY A 441 17.94 11.88 24.77
N ILE A 442 19.02 11.39 24.15
CA ILE A 442 20.39 11.64 24.61
C ILE A 442 20.84 13.08 24.35
N ALA A 443 20.55 13.62 23.16
CA ALA A 443 20.88 14.98 22.74
C ALA A 443 20.20 16.07 23.59
N THR A 444 18.96 15.82 24.01
CA THR A 444 18.17 16.74 24.84
C THR A 444 18.35 16.52 26.34
N GLY A 445 19.20 15.56 26.74
CA GLY A 445 19.46 15.22 28.14
C GLY A 445 18.30 14.51 28.85
N GLN A 446 17.30 14.01 28.11
CA GLN A 446 16.16 13.27 28.66
C GLN A 446 16.56 11.86 29.14
N VAL A 447 17.54 11.23 28.50
CA VAL A 447 18.09 9.91 28.86
C VAL A 447 19.60 9.93 28.68
N THR A 448 20.37 9.33 29.58
CA THR A 448 21.84 9.20 29.38
C THR A 448 22.15 8.03 28.45
N SER A 449 23.26 8.09 27.72
CA SER A 449 23.74 6.99 26.87
C SER A 449 23.88 5.67 27.64
N GLN A 450 24.29 5.72 28.91
CA GLN A 450 24.39 4.54 29.77
C GLN A 450 23.01 3.93 30.07
N GLN A 451 21.99 4.77 30.29
CA GLN A 451 20.61 4.32 30.48
C GLN A 451 20.03 3.74 29.19
N ALA A 452 20.29 4.37 28.04
CA ALA A 452 19.81 3.89 26.74
C ALA A 452 20.46 2.54 26.35
N ILE A 453 21.76 2.35 26.63
CA ILE A 453 22.46 1.06 26.44
C ILE A 453 21.87 -0.01 27.37
N SER A 454 21.70 0.31 28.66
CA SER A 454 21.17 -0.64 29.65
C SER A 454 19.72 -1.04 29.36
N ALA A 455 18.94 -0.15 28.73
CA ALA A 455 17.57 -0.41 28.29
C ALA A 455 17.48 -1.11 26.92
N GLY A 456 18.61 -1.48 26.30
CA GLY A 456 18.65 -2.17 25.01
C GLY A 456 18.25 -1.31 23.80
N GLN A 457 18.26 0.01 23.96
CA GLN A 457 17.87 0.99 22.92
C GLN A 457 19.04 1.41 22.02
N VAL A 458 20.26 0.99 22.37
CA VAL A 458 21.49 1.19 21.60
C VAL A 458 22.14 -0.17 21.40
N TRP A 459 22.44 -0.52 20.16
CA TRP A 459 23.13 -1.77 19.80
C TRP A 459 24.54 -1.45 19.33
N ILE A 460 25.53 -2.14 19.89
CA ILE A 460 26.94 -1.95 19.56
C ILE A 460 27.44 -3.26 18.98
N GLU A 461 27.76 -3.26 17.68
CA GLU A 461 28.38 -4.37 16.97
C GLU A 461 29.89 -4.10 16.86
N SER A 462 30.70 -4.96 17.49
CA SER A 462 32.16 -4.83 17.51
C SER A 462 32.80 -6.22 17.46
N GLN A 463 33.98 -6.34 16.83
CA GLN A 463 34.77 -7.57 16.84
C GLN A 463 35.45 -7.84 18.21
N HIS A 464 35.44 -6.86 19.11
CA HIS A 464 35.95 -6.94 20.48
C HIS A 464 34.88 -6.49 21.49
N GLN A 465 34.88 -7.06 22.71
CA GLN A 465 33.90 -6.67 23.73
C GLN A 465 34.07 -5.19 24.11
N PRO A 466 32.97 -4.41 24.14
CA PRO A 466 33.05 -3.00 24.50
C PRO A 466 33.38 -2.80 26.00
N ASP A 467 34.45 -2.06 26.31
CA ASP A 467 34.86 -1.69 27.68
C ASP A 467 33.93 -0.64 28.35
N SER A 468 34.14 -0.31 29.63
CA SER A 468 33.27 0.61 30.39
C SER A 468 33.22 2.07 29.88
N GLY A 469 34.02 2.44 28.88
CA GLY A 469 34.11 3.80 28.31
C GLY A 469 33.08 4.15 27.23
N TRP A 470 32.35 3.17 26.69
CA TRP A 470 31.49 3.37 25.50
C TRP A 470 30.31 4.31 25.73
N SER A 471 29.70 4.28 26.92
CA SER A 471 28.60 5.19 27.26
C SER A 471 29.11 6.64 27.29
N ALA A 472 30.26 6.90 27.91
CA ALA A 472 30.84 8.23 27.98
C ALA A 472 31.21 8.78 26.59
N TRP A 473 31.79 7.95 25.72
CA TRP A 473 32.11 8.32 24.35
C TRP A 473 30.86 8.65 23.52
N LEU A 474 29.83 7.79 23.56
CA LEU A 474 28.58 8.01 22.81
C LEU A 474 27.85 9.28 23.29
N GLN A 475 27.86 9.55 24.61
CA GLN A 475 27.29 10.77 25.17
C GLN A 475 28.00 12.02 24.63
N GLN A 476 29.33 12.02 24.61
CA GLN A 476 30.12 13.15 24.10
C GLN A 476 29.93 13.35 22.59
N LEU A 477 29.87 12.27 21.82
CA LEU A 477 29.62 12.32 20.38
C LEU A 477 28.28 12.99 20.06
N ILE A 478 27.21 12.55 20.73
CA ILE A 478 25.86 13.06 20.50
C ILE A 478 25.77 14.53 20.88
N LEU A 479 26.31 14.91 22.05
CA LEU A 479 26.29 16.29 22.53
C LEU A 479 27.12 17.24 21.64
N ALA A 480 28.19 16.75 21.01
CA ALA A 480 29.01 17.53 20.08
C ALA A 480 28.30 17.88 18.75
N HIS A 481 27.17 17.22 18.45
CA HIS A 481 26.43 17.37 17.19
C HIS A 481 25.00 17.91 17.41
N VAL A 482 24.72 18.52 18.56
CA VAL A 482 23.49 19.28 18.82
C VAL A 482 23.73 20.75 18.46
N GLY A 483 23.30 21.15 17.27
CA GLY A 483 23.35 22.52 16.76
C GLY A 483 22.14 22.84 15.91
#